data_AF-A0A7R9XPS6-F1
#
_entry.id   AF-A0A7R9XPS6-F1
#
_cell.length_a   1.000
_cell.length_b   1.000
_cell.length_c   1.000
_cell.angle_alpha   90.00
_cell.angle_beta   90.00
_cell.angle_gamma   90.00
#
_symmetry.space_group_name_H-M   'P 1'
#
loop_
_entity.id
_entity.type
_entity.pdbx_description
1 polymer ?
#
loop_
_entity_poly.entity_id
_entity_poly.type
_entity_poly.pdbx_seq_one_letter_code
_entity_poly.pdbx_strand_id
1 'polypeptide(L)'
;RLGVSAHGSYRVATERCVFAMPECAIGIFPDVGGTHLLSSLPRALGNYLALTGGKLSGLEAYEAGIATHFVRSSQIGSLVDRLAQSADIAVSRNVARAGIEQVLAEVTVAAMDTDDVKRTELSLLRDGGYLNRCFDAETVEECVAKLKEERLRIDEQLAAAKNEQLERVREWIVSCEAAMETANPLSLKVSMALLRYGRGSGDGKRPSLAECLRAEARAMWHFVKTLDDADDAKKGDFFAGVTHRLVTKSPGSPPWLYSRLEDVSDRDVDMVMNATSDDDNVLTPLAKL
;
A
#
# COMPACT_ATOMS: atom_id res chain seq x y z
N ARG A 1 -0.40 13.08 3.91
CA ARG A 1 0.65 12.05 3.71
C ARG A 1 0.17 10.78 4.38
N LEU A 2 0.26 9.64 3.70
CA LEU A 2 -0.47 8.44 4.08
C LEU A 2 -0.08 7.92 5.47
N GLY A 3 1.22 7.81 5.79
CA GLY A 3 1.68 7.34 7.10
C GLY A 3 1.20 8.15 8.31
N VAL A 4 0.82 9.42 8.13
CA VAL A 4 0.27 10.26 9.21
C VAL A 4 -1.24 10.06 9.36
N SER A 5 -1.96 9.90 8.25
CA SER A 5 -3.43 9.77 8.24
C SER A 5 -3.92 8.34 8.40
N ALA A 6 -3.16 7.34 7.96
CA ALA A 6 -3.60 5.94 7.86
C ALA A 6 -3.85 5.25 9.20
N HIS A 7 -3.22 5.74 10.28
CA HIS A 7 -3.33 5.17 11.62
C HIS A 7 -4.24 5.99 12.55
N GLY A 8 -4.89 7.03 12.03
CA GLY A 8 -5.89 7.79 12.76
C GLY A 8 -7.19 7.01 12.97
N SER A 9 -7.88 7.29 14.08
CA SER A 9 -9.21 6.72 14.37
C SER A 9 -10.27 7.13 13.33
N TYR A 10 -10.14 8.34 12.79
CA TYR A 10 -11.01 8.88 11.74
C TYR A 10 -10.17 9.21 10.51
N ARG A 11 -10.53 8.61 9.37
CA ARG A 11 -9.81 8.71 8.10
C ARG A 11 -10.83 9.08 7.04
N VAL A 12 -10.97 10.38 6.81
CA VAL A 12 -11.99 10.93 5.91
C VAL A 12 -11.38 11.09 4.52
N ALA A 13 -11.91 10.35 3.55
CA ALA A 13 -11.55 10.46 2.14
C ALA A 13 -12.54 11.36 1.38
N THR A 14 -12.09 11.87 0.25
CA THR A 14 -12.92 12.63 -0.71
C THR A 14 -12.67 12.11 -2.11
N GLU A 15 -13.47 12.53 -3.10
CA GLU A 15 -13.27 12.18 -4.51
C GLU A 15 -11.91 12.64 -5.08
N ARG A 16 -11.23 13.57 -4.39
CA ARG A 16 -9.90 14.07 -4.78
C ARG A 16 -8.75 13.25 -4.17
N CYS A 17 -9.05 12.36 -3.23
CA CYS A 17 -8.03 11.54 -2.59
C CYS A 17 -7.56 10.45 -3.55
N VAL A 18 -6.25 10.22 -3.57
CA VAL A 18 -5.63 9.07 -4.22
C VAL A 18 -4.74 8.39 -3.19
N PHE A 19 -5.05 7.14 -2.90
CA PHE A 19 -4.23 6.26 -2.09
C PHE A 19 -3.30 5.47 -3.02
N ALA A 20 -2.00 5.51 -2.75
CA ALA A 20 -1.01 4.66 -3.41
C ALA A 20 0.24 4.56 -2.54
N MET A 21 0.93 3.42 -2.67
CA MET A 21 2.21 3.13 -2.02
C MET A 21 3.18 2.59 -3.08
N PRO A 22 3.75 3.45 -3.95
CA PRO A 22 4.61 3.05 -5.06
C PRO A 22 6.10 2.91 -4.67
N GLU A 23 6.40 2.63 -3.40
CA GLU A 23 7.76 2.61 -2.85
C GLU A 23 8.67 1.58 -3.53
N CYS A 24 8.13 0.43 -3.95
CA CYS A 24 8.87 -0.60 -4.69
C CYS A 24 9.47 -0.07 -6.01
N ALA A 25 8.86 0.94 -6.64
CA ALA A 25 9.34 1.53 -7.88
C ALA A 25 10.55 2.45 -7.69
N ILE A 26 10.86 2.84 -6.45
CA ILE A 26 11.99 3.70 -6.08
C ILE A 26 13.01 2.99 -5.18
N GLY A 27 12.93 1.66 -5.05
CA GLY A 27 13.93 0.87 -4.32
C GLY A 27 13.75 0.84 -2.81
N ILE A 28 12.52 1.01 -2.31
CA ILE A 28 12.13 0.75 -0.91
C ILE A 28 10.81 -0.03 -0.89
N PHE A 29 10.25 -0.31 0.28
CA PHE A 29 8.97 -1.02 0.47
C PHE A 29 7.92 -0.08 1.09
N PRO A 30 6.62 -0.42 1.05
CA PRO A 30 5.57 0.35 1.73
C PRO A 30 5.87 0.54 3.22
N ASP A 31 6.18 1.77 3.62
CA ASP A 31 6.67 2.10 4.96
C ASP A 31 5.65 2.91 5.79
N VAL A 32 6.09 3.45 6.93
CA VAL A 32 5.29 4.25 7.88
C VAL A 32 4.01 3.54 8.35
N GLY A 33 4.15 2.24 8.65
CA GLY A 33 3.09 1.35 9.07
C GLY A 33 2.30 0.74 7.90
N GLY A 34 2.80 0.84 6.66
CA GLY A 34 2.27 0.12 5.51
C GLY A 34 2.14 -1.38 5.79
N THR A 35 3.08 -1.96 6.54
CA THR A 35 3.02 -3.34 7.00
C THR A 35 1.75 -3.62 7.81
N HIS A 36 1.41 -2.76 8.78
CA HIS A 36 0.23 -2.94 9.64
C HIS A 36 -1.08 -2.69 8.87
N LEU A 37 -1.10 -1.65 8.03
CA LEU A 37 -2.26 -1.24 7.25
C LEU A 37 -2.59 -2.26 6.15
N LEU A 38 -1.65 -2.55 5.26
CA LEU A 38 -1.89 -3.39 4.09
C LEU A 38 -2.08 -4.87 4.47
N SER A 39 -1.44 -5.34 5.54
CA SER A 39 -1.68 -6.71 6.05
C SER A 39 -3.05 -6.87 6.73
N SER A 40 -3.74 -5.78 7.05
CA SER A 40 -5.11 -5.82 7.61
C SER A 40 -6.19 -5.98 6.54
N LEU A 41 -5.84 -5.69 5.28
CA LEU A 41 -6.72 -5.84 4.13
C LEU A 41 -6.83 -7.32 3.75
N PRO A 42 -7.86 -7.71 2.95
CA PRO A 42 -7.88 -9.01 2.29
C PRO A 42 -6.53 -9.28 1.61
N ARG A 43 -6.02 -10.51 1.76
CA ARG A 43 -4.65 -10.88 1.37
C ARG A 43 -4.28 -10.40 -0.03
N ALA A 44 -5.12 -10.72 -1.01
CA ALA A 44 -4.94 -10.32 -2.39
C ALA A 44 -4.88 -8.79 -2.59
N LEU A 45 -5.75 -8.03 -1.92
CA LEU A 45 -5.76 -6.57 -2.01
C LEU A 45 -4.50 -5.96 -1.40
N GLY A 46 -4.08 -6.44 -0.22
CA GLY A 46 -2.84 -5.99 0.41
C GLY A 46 -1.60 -6.28 -0.46
N ASN A 47 -1.52 -7.48 -1.05
CA ASN A 47 -0.46 -7.86 -1.97
C ASN A 47 -0.47 -6.98 -3.24
N TYR A 48 -1.63 -6.79 -3.87
CA TYR A 48 -1.78 -5.93 -5.04
C TYR A 48 -1.23 -4.52 -4.78
N LEU A 49 -1.69 -3.87 -3.71
CA LEU A 49 -1.30 -2.49 -3.39
C LEU A 49 0.19 -2.38 -3.07
N ALA A 50 0.76 -3.33 -2.33
CA ALA A 50 2.17 -3.29 -1.94
C ALA A 50 3.14 -3.57 -3.10
N LEU A 51 2.80 -4.51 -3.97
CA LEU A 51 3.71 -4.98 -5.03
C LEU A 51 3.64 -4.10 -6.28
N THR A 52 2.47 -3.53 -6.59
CA THR A 52 2.26 -2.77 -7.83
C THR A 52 2.28 -1.26 -7.62
N GLY A 53 2.10 -0.79 -6.38
CA GLY A 53 1.83 0.63 -6.12
C GLY A 53 0.48 1.10 -6.68
N GLY A 54 -0.46 0.16 -6.86
CA GLY A 54 -1.79 0.41 -7.38
C GLY A 54 -2.49 1.57 -6.68
N LYS A 55 -3.23 2.36 -7.47
CA LYS A 55 -3.93 3.55 -6.99
C LYS A 55 -5.36 3.20 -6.65
N LEU A 56 -5.84 3.68 -5.52
CA LEU A 56 -7.26 3.69 -5.18
C LEU A 56 -7.73 5.13 -5.08
N SER A 57 -8.86 5.43 -5.70
CA SER A 57 -9.59 6.68 -5.46
C SER A 57 -10.06 6.75 -3.99
N GLY A 58 -10.47 7.93 -3.53
CA GLY A 58 -10.96 8.07 -2.16
C GLY A 58 -12.19 7.21 -1.84
N LEU A 59 -13.05 6.97 -2.83
CA LEU A 59 -14.18 6.07 -2.69
C LEU A 59 -13.69 4.61 -2.57
N GLU A 60 -12.78 4.17 -3.42
CA GLU A 60 -12.22 2.81 -3.36
C GLU A 60 -11.41 2.58 -2.08
N ALA A 61 -10.74 3.61 -1.56
CA ALA A 61 -10.07 3.54 -0.26
C ALA A 61 -11.09 3.34 0.88
N TYR A 62 -12.28 3.94 0.78
CA TYR A 62 -13.38 3.68 1.72
C TYR A 62 -13.93 2.26 1.56
N GLU A 63 -14.19 1.80 0.33
CA GLU A 63 -14.63 0.42 0.05
C GLU A 63 -13.63 -0.63 0.53
N ALA A 64 -12.34 -0.34 0.44
CA ALA A 64 -11.26 -1.20 0.92
C ALA A 64 -11.11 -1.18 2.46
N GLY A 65 -11.78 -0.27 3.18
CA GLY A 65 -11.61 -0.07 4.62
C GLY A 65 -10.36 0.72 5.02
N ILE A 66 -9.61 1.24 4.05
CA ILE A 66 -8.47 2.13 4.30
C ILE A 66 -8.97 3.49 4.80
N ALA A 67 -10.02 4.05 4.23
CA ALA A 67 -10.72 5.21 4.79
C ALA A 67 -11.90 4.74 5.64
N THR A 68 -12.17 5.44 6.74
CA THR A 68 -13.34 5.12 7.59
C THR A 68 -14.61 5.84 7.14
N HIS A 69 -14.46 6.95 6.42
CA HIS A 69 -15.56 7.79 5.96
C HIS A 69 -15.23 8.37 4.60
N PHE A 70 -16.26 8.69 3.82
CA PHE A 70 -16.13 9.34 2.52
C PHE A 70 -17.06 10.56 2.47
N VAL A 71 -16.55 11.71 2.05
CA VAL A 71 -17.32 12.95 1.96
C VAL A 71 -16.98 13.68 0.65
N ARG A 72 -17.93 14.42 0.08
CA ARG A 72 -17.62 15.25 -1.09
C ARG A 72 -16.70 16.40 -0.67
N SER A 73 -15.70 16.74 -1.48
CA SER A 73 -14.74 17.80 -1.14
C SER A 73 -15.40 19.16 -0.88
N SER A 74 -16.54 19.44 -1.53
CA SER A 74 -17.35 20.64 -1.31
C SER A 74 -17.97 20.73 0.08
N GLN A 75 -18.11 19.60 0.80
CA GLN A 75 -18.73 19.53 2.11
C GLN A 75 -17.72 19.60 3.26
N ILE A 76 -16.41 19.60 2.97
CA ILE A 76 -15.36 19.61 4.00
C ILE A 76 -15.47 20.82 4.93
N GLY A 77 -15.77 22.02 4.40
CA GLY A 77 -15.96 23.21 5.24
C GLY A 77 -17.09 23.04 6.26
N SER A 78 -18.27 22.63 5.77
CA SER A 78 -19.43 22.35 6.64
C SER A 78 -19.15 21.21 7.62
N LEU A 79 -18.40 20.18 7.23
CA LEU A 79 -18.01 19.11 8.12
C LEU A 79 -17.17 19.62 9.30
N VAL A 80 -16.18 20.49 9.04
CA VAL A 80 -15.34 21.08 10.10
C VAL A 80 -16.19 21.91 11.06
N ASP A 81 -17.10 22.74 10.54
CA ASP A 81 -17.99 23.56 11.38
C ASP A 81 -18.88 22.69 12.28
N ARG A 82 -19.45 21.61 11.73
CA ARG A 82 -20.29 20.68 12.48
C ARG A 82 -19.51 19.91 13.55
N LEU A 83 -18.28 19.51 13.25
CA LEU A 83 -17.41 18.86 14.24
C LEU A 83 -17.02 19.82 15.38
N ALA A 84 -16.73 21.09 15.06
CA ALA A 84 -16.45 22.11 16.07
C ALA A 84 -17.66 22.35 16.99
N GLN A 85 -18.85 22.54 16.41
CA GLN A 85 -20.09 22.70 17.16
C GLN A 85 -20.40 21.50 18.06
N SER A 86 -20.18 20.28 17.54
CA SER A 86 -20.35 19.06 18.33
C SER A 86 -19.37 18.96 19.49
N ALA A 87 -18.16 19.50 19.34
CA ALA A 87 -17.15 19.52 20.40
C ALA A 87 -17.50 20.54 21.50
N ASP A 88 -18.04 21.70 21.12
CA ASP A 88 -18.40 22.77 22.07
C ASP A 88 -19.50 22.35 23.06
N ILE A 89 -20.44 21.50 22.62
CA ILE A 89 -21.54 20.99 23.46
C ILE A 89 -21.17 19.72 24.24
N ALA A 90 -19.98 19.15 24.00
CA ALA A 90 -19.61 17.88 24.59
C ALA A 90 -19.20 18.03 26.06
N VAL A 91 -20.02 17.48 26.96
CA VAL A 91 -19.76 17.50 28.41
C VAL A 91 -18.76 16.43 28.88
N SER A 92 -18.35 15.52 27.99
CA SER A 92 -17.35 14.48 28.28
C SER A 92 -16.68 13.96 27.01
N ARG A 93 -15.55 13.26 27.15
CA ARG A 93 -14.86 12.60 26.03
C ARG A 93 -15.73 11.57 25.29
N ASN A 94 -16.58 10.84 26.00
CA ASN A 94 -17.46 9.84 25.39
C ASN A 94 -18.55 10.53 24.55
N VAL A 95 -19.11 11.63 25.05
CA VAL A 95 -20.10 12.44 24.32
C VAL A 95 -19.47 13.08 23.08
N ALA A 96 -18.25 13.62 23.21
CA ALA A 96 -17.51 14.16 22.06
C ALA A 96 -17.30 13.11 20.97
N ARG A 97 -16.88 11.90 21.36
CA ARG A 97 -16.68 10.79 20.43
C ARG A 97 -17.96 10.38 19.70
N ALA A 98 -19.07 10.25 20.44
CA ALA A 98 -20.36 9.91 19.86
C ALA A 98 -20.85 10.98 18.88
N GLY A 99 -20.65 12.27 19.21
CA GLY A 99 -20.97 13.38 18.31
C GLY A 99 -20.14 13.37 17.02
N ILE A 100 -18.83 13.09 17.11
CA ILE A 100 -17.96 12.92 15.94
C ILE A 100 -18.45 11.77 15.06
N GLU A 101 -18.73 10.61 15.65
CA GLU A 101 -19.21 9.42 14.93
C GLU A 101 -20.56 9.70 14.24
N GLN A 102 -21.48 10.39 14.91
CA GLN A 102 -22.76 10.78 14.33
C GLN A 102 -22.59 11.72 13.14
N VAL A 103 -21.84 12.81 13.30
CA VAL A 103 -21.60 13.81 12.24
C VAL A 103 -20.97 13.15 11.01
N LEU A 104 -19.95 12.31 11.22
CA LEU A 104 -19.25 11.63 10.12
C LEU A 104 -20.13 10.59 9.41
N ALA A 105 -20.95 9.84 10.14
CA ALA A 105 -21.88 8.87 9.56
C ALA A 105 -22.93 9.57 8.67
N GLU A 106 -23.52 10.67 9.15
CA GLU A 106 -24.52 11.43 8.40
C GLU A 106 -23.96 12.00 7.08
N VAL A 107 -22.77 12.58 7.10
CA VAL A 107 -22.13 13.12 5.88
C VAL A 107 -21.73 11.99 4.93
N THR A 108 -21.30 10.84 5.46
CA THR A 108 -20.91 9.69 4.62
C THR A 108 -22.11 9.14 3.85
N VAL A 109 -23.23 8.91 4.53
CA VAL A 109 -24.47 8.44 3.87
C VAL A 109 -24.90 9.42 2.78
N ALA A 110 -24.88 10.73 3.06
CA ALA A 110 -25.23 11.75 2.08
C ALA A 110 -24.28 11.77 0.86
N ALA A 111 -23.00 11.45 1.04
CA ALA A 111 -22.03 11.38 -0.04
C ALA A 111 -22.18 10.11 -0.90
N MET A 112 -22.73 9.03 -0.33
CA MET A 112 -22.90 7.73 -1.00
C MET A 112 -24.22 7.61 -1.78
N ASP A 113 -25.20 8.50 -1.58
CA ASP A 113 -26.53 8.47 -2.22
C ASP A 113 -26.54 8.91 -3.69
N THR A 114 -25.49 8.56 -4.44
CA THR A 114 -25.33 8.91 -5.86
C THR A 114 -24.93 7.67 -6.65
N ASP A 115 -25.42 7.54 -7.89
CA ASP A 115 -25.11 6.40 -8.76
C ASP A 115 -23.60 6.24 -9.07
N ASP A 116 -22.78 7.26 -8.76
CA ASP A 116 -21.31 7.26 -8.83
C ASP A 116 -20.67 6.11 -8.02
N VAL A 117 -21.33 5.62 -6.97
CA VAL A 117 -20.75 4.61 -6.05
C VAL A 117 -20.74 3.20 -6.62
N LYS A 118 -21.61 2.88 -7.59
CA LYS A 118 -21.91 1.47 -7.91
C LYS A 118 -20.93 0.77 -8.86
N ARG A 119 -19.87 1.44 -9.35
CA ARG A 119 -19.01 0.91 -10.45
C ARG A 119 -17.54 1.33 -10.38
N THR A 120 -16.91 1.28 -9.21
CA THR A 120 -15.46 1.50 -9.09
C THR A 120 -14.65 0.40 -9.80
N GLU A 121 -13.39 0.68 -10.14
CA GLU A 121 -12.50 -0.33 -10.68
C GLU A 121 -12.23 -1.42 -9.63
N LEU A 122 -12.03 -1.03 -8.38
CA LEU A 122 -11.89 -1.97 -7.27
C LEU A 122 -13.08 -2.94 -7.15
N SER A 123 -14.32 -2.45 -7.26
CA SER A 123 -15.51 -3.31 -7.22
C SER A 123 -15.55 -4.28 -8.40
N LEU A 124 -15.21 -3.84 -9.62
CA LEU A 124 -15.08 -4.74 -10.78
C LEU A 124 -14.06 -5.86 -10.52
N LEU A 125 -12.88 -5.50 -10.01
CA LEU A 125 -11.78 -6.43 -9.77
C LEU A 125 -12.08 -7.41 -8.63
N ARG A 126 -12.75 -6.94 -7.58
CA ARG A 126 -13.16 -7.74 -6.41
C ARG A 126 -14.28 -8.70 -6.79
N ASP A 127 -15.37 -8.19 -7.37
CA ASP A 127 -16.59 -8.96 -7.61
C ASP A 127 -16.39 -9.99 -8.75
N GLY A 128 -15.52 -9.67 -9.71
CA GLY A 128 -15.06 -10.63 -10.73
C GLY A 128 -14.01 -11.63 -10.24
N GLY A 129 -13.55 -11.51 -8.99
CA GLY A 129 -12.55 -12.38 -8.37
C GLY A 129 -11.13 -12.27 -8.96
N TYR A 130 -10.87 -11.25 -9.78
CA TYR A 130 -9.59 -11.04 -10.47
C TYR A 130 -8.46 -10.77 -9.49
N LEU A 131 -8.71 -9.93 -8.47
CA LEU A 131 -7.72 -9.69 -7.40
C LEU A 131 -7.25 -10.99 -6.76
N ASN A 132 -8.17 -11.87 -6.39
CA ASN A 132 -7.83 -13.13 -5.74
C ASN A 132 -7.07 -14.06 -6.70
N ARG A 133 -7.53 -14.19 -7.95
CA ARG A 133 -6.85 -15.04 -8.93
C ARG A 133 -5.43 -14.56 -9.22
N CYS A 134 -5.15 -13.27 -9.15
CA CYS A 134 -3.82 -12.71 -9.44
C CYS A 134 -2.90 -12.57 -8.23
N PHE A 135 -3.42 -12.17 -7.06
CA PHE A 135 -2.60 -11.72 -5.93
C PHE A 135 -2.80 -12.50 -4.62
N ASP A 136 -3.71 -13.47 -4.59
CA ASP A 136 -3.87 -14.36 -3.44
C ASP A 136 -2.74 -15.41 -3.46
N ALA A 137 -1.52 -14.99 -3.11
CA ALA A 137 -0.29 -15.77 -3.21
C ALA A 137 0.69 -15.50 -2.05
N GLU A 138 1.56 -16.46 -1.77
CA GLU A 138 2.55 -16.38 -0.68
C GLU A 138 3.90 -15.81 -1.13
N THR A 139 4.17 -15.81 -2.43
CA THR A 139 5.41 -15.28 -3.02
C THR A 139 5.13 -14.29 -4.14
N VAL A 140 6.13 -13.48 -4.45
CA VAL A 140 6.05 -12.50 -5.55
C VAL A 140 6.00 -13.25 -6.89
N GLU A 141 6.78 -14.31 -7.03
CA GLU A 141 6.84 -15.17 -8.20
C GLU A 141 5.49 -15.82 -8.50
N GLU A 142 4.79 -16.29 -7.47
CA GLU A 142 3.44 -16.84 -7.62
C GLU A 142 2.45 -15.76 -8.10
N CYS A 143 2.53 -14.53 -7.58
CA CYS A 143 1.72 -13.41 -8.10
C CYS A 143 2.00 -13.15 -9.58
N VAL A 144 3.28 -13.12 -9.99
CA VAL A 144 3.68 -12.91 -11.40
C VAL A 144 3.16 -14.04 -12.29
N ALA A 145 3.26 -15.29 -11.85
CA ALA A 145 2.74 -16.44 -12.60
C ALA A 145 1.22 -16.36 -12.77
N LYS A 146 0.49 -16.05 -11.69
CA LYS A 146 -0.96 -15.88 -11.69
C LYS A 146 -1.45 -14.72 -12.55
N LEU A 147 -0.75 -13.60 -12.56
CA LEU A 147 -1.04 -12.48 -13.47
C LEU A 147 -0.95 -12.91 -14.93
N LYS A 148 0.12 -13.64 -15.30
CA LYS A 148 0.32 -14.14 -16.67
C LYS A 148 -0.77 -15.14 -17.07
N GLU A 149 -1.13 -16.06 -16.17
CA GLU A 149 -2.21 -17.04 -16.41
C GLU A 149 -3.57 -16.35 -16.60
N GLU A 150 -3.93 -15.42 -15.71
CA GLU A 150 -5.19 -14.68 -15.84
C GLU A 150 -5.20 -13.83 -17.11
N ARG A 151 -4.07 -13.22 -17.50
CA ARG A 151 -3.96 -12.48 -18.76
C ARG A 151 -4.30 -13.35 -19.96
N LEU A 152 -3.72 -14.56 -20.04
CA LEU A 152 -4.01 -15.52 -21.12
C LEU A 152 -5.49 -15.91 -21.14
N ARG A 153 -6.09 -16.18 -19.98
CA ARG A 153 -7.52 -16.48 -19.86
C ARG A 153 -8.39 -15.34 -20.39
N ILE A 154 -8.04 -14.09 -20.08
CA ILE A 154 -8.78 -12.91 -20.52
C ILE A 154 -8.60 -12.68 -22.02
N ASP A 155 -7.38 -12.85 -22.54
CA ASP A 155 -7.08 -12.76 -23.97
C ASP A 155 -7.92 -13.77 -24.78
N GLU A 156 -8.04 -15.02 -24.31
CA GLU A 156 -8.88 -16.04 -24.95
C GLU A 156 -10.36 -15.66 -24.96
N GLN A 157 -10.87 -15.10 -23.87
CA GLN A 157 -12.27 -14.67 -23.78
C GLN A 157 -12.55 -13.48 -24.71
N LEU A 158 -11.63 -12.52 -24.79
CA LEU A 158 -11.74 -11.35 -25.67
C LEU A 158 -11.62 -11.72 -27.15
N ALA A 159 -10.84 -12.75 -27.49
CA ALA A 159 -10.79 -13.32 -28.83
C ALA A 159 -12.13 -13.95 -29.25
N ALA A 160 -12.88 -14.52 -28.29
CA ALA A 160 -14.18 -15.13 -28.55
C ALA A 160 -15.33 -14.10 -28.66
N ALA A 161 -15.32 -13.06 -27.81
CA ALA A 161 -16.34 -12.01 -27.84
C ALA A 161 -15.83 -10.68 -27.26
N LYS A 162 -16.25 -9.57 -27.88
CA LYS A 162 -15.96 -8.23 -27.35
C LYS A 162 -16.65 -8.03 -26.00
N ASN A 163 -15.87 -7.64 -25.00
CA ASN A 163 -16.37 -7.30 -23.67
C ASN A 163 -15.56 -6.17 -23.05
N GLU A 164 -16.17 -4.99 -22.93
CA GLU A 164 -15.50 -3.78 -22.41
C GLU A 164 -15.00 -3.94 -20.97
N GLN A 165 -15.68 -4.74 -20.13
CA GLN A 165 -15.22 -4.99 -18.77
C GLN A 165 -13.96 -5.85 -18.76
N LEU A 166 -13.89 -6.85 -19.64
CA LEU A 166 -12.70 -7.70 -19.77
C LEU A 166 -11.51 -6.93 -20.35
N GLU A 167 -11.74 -5.99 -21.27
CA GLU A 167 -10.67 -5.10 -21.77
C GLU A 167 -10.09 -4.26 -20.63
N ARG A 168 -10.93 -3.67 -19.77
CA ARG A 168 -10.46 -2.93 -18.58
C ARG A 168 -9.67 -3.80 -17.62
N VAL A 169 -10.13 -5.04 -17.37
CA VAL A 169 -9.40 -6.01 -16.52
C VAL A 169 -8.05 -6.36 -17.15
N ARG A 170 -8.01 -6.57 -18.47
CA ARG A 170 -6.78 -6.83 -19.21
C ARG A 170 -5.77 -5.68 -19.07
N GLU A 171 -6.23 -4.44 -19.25
CA GLU A 171 -5.42 -3.24 -19.05
C GLU A 171 -4.86 -3.17 -17.62
N TRP A 172 -5.69 -3.47 -16.62
CA TRP A 172 -5.25 -3.55 -15.23
C TRP A 172 -4.18 -4.62 -15.00
N ILE A 173 -4.35 -5.84 -15.56
CA ILE A 173 -3.34 -6.92 -15.45
C ILE A 173 -2.01 -6.47 -16.08
N VAL A 174 -2.05 -5.91 -17.29
CA VAL A 174 -0.86 -5.43 -18.00
C VAL A 174 -0.16 -4.32 -17.21
N SER A 175 -0.92 -3.41 -16.59
CA SER A 175 -0.37 -2.38 -15.71
C SER A 175 0.31 -2.98 -14.48
N CYS A 176 -0.27 -4.01 -13.87
CA CYS A 176 0.33 -4.72 -12.74
C CYS A 176 1.66 -5.38 -13.12
N GLU A 177 1.68 -6.10 -14.25
CA GLU A 177 2.89 -6.75 -14.75
C GLU A 177 4.01 -5.74 -15.00
N ALA A 178 3.71 -4.64 -15.68
CA ALA A 178 4.68 -3.58 -15.97
C ALA A 178 5.21 -2.90 -14.69
N ALA A 179 4.34 -2.69 -13.70
CA ALA A 179 4.75 -2.14 -12.42
C ALA A 179 5.73 -3.06 -11.69
N MET A 180 5.43 -4.36 -11.62
CA MET A 180 6.29 -5.35 -10.95
C MET A 180 7.58 -5.62 -11.71
N GLU A 181 7.56 -5.58 -13.05
CA GLU A 181 8.75 -5.80 -13.89
C GLU A 181 9.79 -4.69 -13.73
N THR A 182 9.34 -3.44 -13.54
CA THR A 182 10.26 -2.29 -13.41
C THR A 182 10.57 -1.90 -11.96
N ALA A 183 9.91 -2.54 -10.99
CA ALA A 183 10.16 -2.35 -9.57
C ALA A 183 11.47 -3.04 -9.13
N ASN A 184 11.96 -2.66 -7.96
CA ASN A 184 13.14 -3.28 -7.38
C ASN A 184 12.82 -4.71 -6.88
N PRO A 185 13.53 -5.76 -7.36
CA PRO A 185 13.22 -7.14 -6.99
C PRO A 185 13.33 -7.43 -5.48
N LEU A 186 14.34 -6.89 -4.81
CA LEU A 186 14.51 -7.06 -3.36
C LEU A 186 13.38 -6.36 -2.60
N SER A 187 13.00 -5.14 -2.99
CA SER A 187 11.88 -4.41 -2.41
C SER A 187 10.56 -5.18 -2.53
N LEU A 188 10.30 -5.82 -3.67
CA LEU A 188 9.10 -6.66 -3.85
C LEU A 188 9.08 -7.83 -2.86
N LYS A 189 10.19 -8.56 -2.73
CA LYS A 189 10.26 -9.71 -1.81
C LYS A 189 10.20 -9.30 -0.35
N VAL A 190 10.87 -8.21 0.02
CA VAL A 190 10.82 -7.64 1.38
C VAL A 190 9.40 -7.15 1.70
N SER A 191 8.71 -6.51 0.76
CA SER A 191 7.31 -6.12 0.91
C SER A 191 6.42 -7.33 1.19
N MET A 192 6.58 -8.42 0.43
CA MET A 192 5.86 -9.67 0.69
C MET A 192 6.18 -10.25 2.07
N ALA A 193 7.46 -10.23 2.48
CA ALA A 193 7.88 -10.70 3.79
C ALA A 193 7.26 -9.87 4.94
N LEU A 194 7.26 -8.54 4.82
CA LEU A 194 6.62 -7.64 5.77
C LEU A 194 5.12 -7.87 5.84
N LEU A 195 4.43 -8.02 4.70
CA LEU A 195 2.99 -8.33 4.70
C LEU A 195 2.69 -9.65 5.43
N ARG A 196 3.47 -10.71 5.20
CA ARG A 196 3.33 -11.97 5.93
C ARG A 196 3.55 -11.76 7.43
N TYR A 197 4.59 -11.03 7.82
CA TYR A 197 4.84 -10.66 9.20
C TYR A 197 3.64 -9.92 9.84
N GLY A 198 3.10 -8.90 9.16
CA GLY A 198 1.95 -8.12 9.64
C GLY A 198 0.62 -8.91 9.73
N ARG A 199 0.49 -10.01 8.96
CA ARG A 199 -0.65 -10.95 9.08
C ARG A 199 -0.51 -11.87 10.29
N GLY A 200 0.71 -12.08 10.80
CA GLY A 200 0.98 -12.95 11.94
C GLY A 200 1.00 -14.44 11.58
N SER A 201 1.14 -15.28 12.61
CA SER A 201 1.47 -16.72 12.48
C SER A 201 0.27 -17.64 12.25
N GLY A 202 -0.91 -17.08 11.89
CA GLY A 202 -2.15 -17.85 11.71
C GLY A 202 -2.88 -18.25 13.00
N ASP A 203 -2.34 -17.91 14.17
CA ASP A 203 -2.96 -18.09 15.50
C ASP A 203 -3.99 -16.99 15.85
N GLY A 204 -4.32 -16.14 14.87
CA GLY A 204 -5.20 -14.98 15.03
C GLY A 204 -4.51 -13.76 15.67
N LYS A 205 -3.23 -13.86 16.04
CA LYS A 205 -2.49 -12.75 16.65
C LYS A 205 -1.65 -12.02 15.61
N ARG A 206 -2.00 -10.76 15.36
CA ARG A 206 -1.24 -9.85 14.50
C ARG A 206 -0.26 -9.01 15.32
N PRO A 207 0.91 -8.63 14.76
CA PRO A 207 1.77 -7.64 15.40
C PRO A 207 1.05 -6.30 15.56
N SER A 208 1.33 -5.61 16.65
CA SER A 208 0.90 -4.24 16.88
C SER A 208 1.54 -3.28 15.87
N LEU A 209 0.94 -2.10 15.69
CA LEU A 209 1.52 -1.04 14.86
C LEU A 209 2.97 -0.72 15.28
N ALA A 210 3.27 -0.70 16.57
CA ALA A 210 4.63 -0.44 17.07
C ALA A 210 5.62 -1.55 16.69
N GLU A 211 5.20 -2.81 16.66
CA GLU A 211 6.03 -3.92 16.20
C GLU A 211 6.27 -3.86 14.69
N CYS A 212 5.22 -3.56 13.90
CA CYS A 212 5.34 -3.32 12.47
C CYS A 212 6.29 -2.16 12.15
N LEU A 213 6.16 -1.01 12.83
CA LEU A 213 7.06 0.13 12.63
C LEU A 213 8.52 -0.20 12.97
N ARG A 214 8.76 -1.03 13.99
CA ARG A 214 10.13 -1.49 14.31
C ARG A 214 10.68 -2.43 13.23
N ALA A 215 9.86 -3.32 12.69
CA ALA A 215 10.25 -4.19 11.59
C ALA A 215 10.58 -3.38 10.33
N GLU A 216 9.75 -2.40 9.99
CA GLU A 216 10.02 -1.47 8.88
C GLU A 216 11.28 -0.64 9.11
N ALA A 217 11.48 -0.10 10.32
CA ALA A 217 12.69 0.67 10.63
C ALA A 217 13.97 -0.17 10.45
N ARG A 218 13.97 -1.43 10.89
CA ARG A 218 15.10 -2.35 10.68
C ARG A 218 15.33 -2.60 9.18
N ALA A 219 14.29 -2.95 8.44
CA ALA A 219 14.40 -3.19 7.01
C ALA A 219 14.90 -1.94 6.26
N MET A 220 14.42 -0.75 6.62
CA MET A 220 14.83 0.52 6.02
C MET A 220 16.32 0.80 6.20
N TRP A 221 16.92 0.44 7.34
CA TRP A 221 18.36 0.58 7.55
C TRP A 221 19.18 -0.17 6.50
N HIS A 222 18.72 -1.30 5.99
CA HIS A 222 19.42 -2.02 4.92
C HIS A 222 19.36 -1.31 3.57
N PHE A 223 18.21 -0.70 3.26
CA PHE A 223 18.03 0.04 2.01
C PHE A 223 18.77 1.38 2.00
N VAL A 224 19.02 1.97 3.18
CA VAL A 224 19.66 3.29 3.32
C VAL A 224 21.15 3.22 3.67
N LYS A 225 21.62 2.23 4.46
CA LYS A 225 23.03 2.17 4.91
C LYS A 225 24.05 1.96 3.78
N THR A 226 23.61 1.50 2.63
CA THR A 226 24.40 1.46 1.38
C THR A 226 24.71 2.86 0.81
N LEU A 227 24.40 3.95 1.52
CA LEU A 227 24.69 5.34 1.13
C LEU A 227 26.02 5.90 1.66
N ASP A 228 26.65 5.28 2.68
CA ASP A 228 27.82 5.85 3.37
C ASP A 228 29.19 5.43 2.79
N ASP A 229 29.22 4.54 1.80
CA ASP A 229 30.47 4.22 1.10
C ASP A 229 30.78 5.34 0.09
N ALA A 230 31.95 5.97 0.22
CA ALA A 230 32.44 7.10 -0.60
C ALA A 230 32.61 6.79 -2.11
N ASP A 231 32.20 5.61 -2.55
CA ASP A 231 32.25 5.15 -3.93
C ASP A 231 30.85 5.30 -4.54
N ASP A 232 30.68 6.24 -5.48
CA ASP A 232 29.40 6.50 -6.17
C ASP A 232 28.81 5.23 -6.81
N ALA A 233 29.65 4.24 -7.12
CA ALA A 233 29.28 2.94 -7.66
C ALA A 233 28.58 2.00 -6.65
N LYS A 234 28.54 2.36 -5.36
CA LYS A 234 27.96 1.55 -4.28
C LYS A 234 26.71 2.13 -3.62
N LYS A 235 26.20 3.26 -4.12
CA LYS A 235 24.97 3.85 -3.57
C LYS A 235 23.81 2.85 -3.73
N GLY A 236 23.15 2.54 -2.62
CA GLY A 236 22.06 1.56 -2.57
C GLY A 236 20.93 1.78 -3.56
N ASP A 237 20.16 0.72 -3.78
CA ASP A 237 19.00 0.70 -4.68
C ASP A 237 18.00 1.83 -4.41
N PHE A 238 17.83 2.26 -3.16
CA PHE A 238 16.97 3.40 -2.85
C PHE A 238 17.47 4.70 -3.51
N PHE A 239 18.77 4.98 -3.44
CA PHE A 239 19.35 6.16 -4.07
C PHE A 239 19.31 6.08 -5.59
N ALA A 240 19.63 4.90 -6.15
CA ALA A 240 19.55 4.65 -7.58
C ALA A 240 18.11 4.87 -8.08
N GLY A 241 17.11 4.33 -7.37
CA GLY A 241 15.69 4.47 -7.68
C GLY A 241 15.20 5.91 -7.60
N VAL A 242 15.49 6.62 -6.51
CA VAL A 242 15.12 8.03 -6.34
C VAL A 242 15.78 8.90 -7.41
N THR A 243 17.09 8.72 -7.64
CA THR A 243 17.82 9.50 -8.64
C THR A 243 17.22 9.28 -10.02
N HIS A 244 17.03 8.02 -10.42
CA HIS A 244 16.52 7.68 -11.75
C HIS A 244 15.08 8.15 -11.97
N ARG A 245 14.19 7.94 -11.00
CA ARG A 245 12.74 8.21 -11.16
C ARG A 245 12.36 9.67 -10.89
N LEU A 246 13.02 10.35 -9.95
CA LEU A 246 12.60 11.67 -9.48
C LEU A 246 13.57 12.79 -9.86
N VAL A 247 14.88 12.53 -9.83
CA VAL A 247 15.90 13.55 -10.11
C VAL A 247 16.16 13.66 -11.61
N THR A 248 16.65 12.59 -12.23
CA THR A 248 16.99 12.57 -13.66
C THR A 248 15.79 12.25 -14.54
N LYS A 249 14.77 11.56 -13.99
CA LYS A 249 13.56 11.11 -14.71
C LYS A 249 13.90 10.32 -15.97
N SER A 250 14.90 9.45 -15.84
CA SER A 250 15.42 8.64 -16.94
C SER A 250 14.39 7.61 -17.40
N PRO A 251 14.33 7.27 -18.71
CA PRO A 251 13.48 6.20 -19.19
C PRO A 251 13.98 4.82 -18.73
N GLY A 252 13.09 3.83 -18.74
CA GLY A 252 13.41 2.45 -18.37
C GLY A 252 13.56 2.20 -16.86
N SER A 253 14.05 1.02 -16.51
CA SER A 253 14.27 0.61 -15.12
C SER A 253 15.53 1.26 -14.54
N PRO A 254 15.50 1.69 -13.26
CA PRO A 254 16.70 2.08 -12.54
C PRO A 254 17.72 0.92 -12.49
N PRO A 255 19.02 1.21 -12.31
CA PRO A 255 20.07 0.20 -12.24
C PRO A 255 20.05 -0.49 -10.87
N TRP A 256 19.09 -1.40 -10.69
CA TRP A 256 18.95 -2.21 -9.48
C TRP A 256 20.13 -3.17 -9.29
N LEU A 257 20.48 -3.45 -8.04
CA LEU A 257 21.48 -4.46 -7.67
C LEU A 257 21.12 -5.84 -8.21
N TYR A 258 19.85 -6.22 -8.09
CA TYR A 258 19.29 -7.44 -8.68
C TYR A 258 18.46 -7.07 -9.91
N SER A 259 18.78 -7.70 -11.04
CA SER A 259 18.06 -7.46 -12.30
C SER A 259 16.77 -8.27 -12.42
N ARG A 260 16.68 -9.41 -11.72
CA ARG A 260 15.56 -10.35 -11.80
C ARG A 260 15.15 -10.83 -10.41
N LEU A 261 13.90 -11.30 -10.27
CA LEU A 261 13.36 -11.78 -9.00
C LEU A 261 14.08 -13.03 -8.48
N GLU A 262 14.43 -13.94 -9.38
CA GLU A 262 15.15 -15.17 -9.13
C GLU A 262 16.58 -14.96 -8.61
N ASP A 263 17.17 -13.79 -8.85
CA ASP A 263 18.51 -13.46 -8.37
C ASP A 263 18.51 -13.10 -6.87
N VAL A 264 17.33 -12.79 -6.30
CA VAL A 264 17.18 -12.46 -4.88
C VAL A 264 16.94 -13.75 -4.09
N SER A 265 17.89 -14.13 -3.24
CA SER A 265 17.77 -15.33 -2.41
C SER A 265 16.94 -15.09 -1.15
N ASP A 266 16.42 -16.16 -0.54
CA ASP A 266 15.75 -16.08 0.77
C ASP A 266 16.68 -15.51 1.85
N ARG A 267 17.99 -15.81 1.74
CA ARG A 267 19.01 -15.26 2.63
C ARG A 267 19.11 -13.74 2.52
N ASP A 268 18.98 -13.18 1.33
CA ASP A 268 19.04 -11.72 1.12
C ASP A 268 17.83 -11.03 1.78
N VAL A 269 16.65 -11.64 1.64
CA VAL A 269 15.42 -11.17 2.30
C VAL A 269 15.55 -11.29 3.82
N ASP A 270 16.01 -12.44 4.32
CA ASP A 270 16.21 -12.69 5.74
C ASP A 270 17.22 -11.72 6.36
N MET A 271 18.28 -11.38 5.64
CA MET A 271 19.25 -10.38 6.09
C MET A 271 18.57 -9.01 6.29
N VAL A 272 17.71 -8.58 5.36
CA VAL A 272 16.98 -7.32 5.51
C VAL A 272 15.97 -7.37 6.66
N MET A 273 15.28 -8.51 6.84
CA MET A 273 14.23 -8.66 7.83
C MET A 273 14.78 -8.81 9.27
N ASN A 274 15.95 -9.45 9.40
CA ASN A 274 16.47 -9.91 10.69
C ASN A 274 17.83 -9.32 11.09
N ALA A 275 18.54 -8.54 10.26
CA ALA A 275 19.83 -8.07 10.75
C ALA A 275 19.63 -7.17 11.96
N THR A 276 20.36 -7.54 13.01
CA THR A 276 20.66 -6.71 14.14
C THR A 276 21.73 -5.74 13.69
N SER A 277 21.49 -4.44 13.77
CA SER A 277 22.64 -3.54 13.90
C SER A 277 23.41 -3.99 15.15
N ASP A 278 24.73 -4.11 15.07
CA ASP A 278 25.58 -4.27 16.26
C ASP A 278 25.35 -3.14 17.29
N ASP A 279 24.65 -2.07 16.88
CA ASP A 279 23.94 -1.14 17.75
C ASP A 279 22.45 -1.49 17.88
N ASP A 280 22.07 -2.27 18.90
CA ASP A 280 20.71 -2.20 19.47
C ASP A 280 20.36 -0.77 19.99
N ASN A 281 21.31 0.17 19.92
CA ASN A 281 21.17 1.58 20.28
C ASN A 281 20.43 2.46 19.26
N VAL A 282 20.15 2.00 18.04
CA VAL A 282 19.51 2.87 17.02
C VAL A 282 18.03 3.17 17.33
N LEU A 283 17.43 2.47 18.31
CA LEU A 283 16.11 2.77 18.86
C LEU A 283 16.15 3.40 20.26
N THR A 284 17.29 4.01 20.65
CA THR A 284 17.36 4.76 21.92
C THR A 284 16.29 5.86 21.90
N PRO A 285 15.41 5.98 22.92
CA PRO A 285 14.39 7.02 22.97
C PRO A 285 15.04 8.41 22.86
N LEU A 286 14.43 9.30 22.06
CA LEU A 286 14.79 10.72 21.89
C LEU A 286 14.88 11.54 23.20
N ALA A 287 14.59 10.95 24.35
CA ALA A 287 14.67 11.60 25.67
C ALA A 287 16.10 11.71 26.23
N LYS A 288 17.15 11.47 25.42
CA LYS A 288 18.56 11.58 25.82
C LYS A 288 19.45 12.39 24.86
N LEU A 289 18.86 13.30 24.08
CA LEU A 289 19.56 14.42 23.43
C LEU A 289 19.13 15.72 24.09
#